data_AF-A0A845DMM8-F1
#
_entry.id   AF-A0A845DMM8-F1
#
_cell.length_a   1.000
_cell.length_b   1.000
_cell.length_c   1.000
_cell.angle_alpha   90.00
_cell.angle_beta   90.00
_cell.angle_gamma   90.00
#
_symmetry.space_group_name_H-M   'P 1'
#
loop_
_entity.id
_entity.type
_entity.pdbx_description
1 polymer ?
#
loop_
_entity_poly.entity_id
_entity_poly.type
_entity_poly.pdbx_seq_one_letter_code
_entity_poly.pdbx_strand_id
1 'polypeptide(L)'
;MDTEPGEPENSSLSQLRADVPLTSEYIYLNSCTFGPVLRSVQRCMADALREENEEIIAVRGKEPGVRFYERAEKARKSVAELLGVSVSDVAWVYNT
;
A
#
# COMPACT_ATOMS: atom_id res chain seq x y z
N MET A 1 5.78 -23.23 27.63
CA MET A 1 6.25 -21.86 27.33
C MET A 1 5.64 -21.53 25.99
N ASP A 2 4.37 -21.13 26.03
CA ASP A 2 3.62 -20.79 24.83
C ASP A 2 3.83 -19.30 24.58
N THR A 3 4.59 -19.00 23.53
CA THR A 3 4.81 -17.62 23.10
C THR A 3 3.62 -17.27 22.23
N GLU A 4 2.65 -16.55 22.79
CA GLU A 4 1.57 -15.98 21.97
C GLU A 4 2.18 -15.05 20.92
N PRO A 5 1.66 -15.07 19.67
CA PRO A 5 2.12 -14.14 18.65
C PRO A 5 1.78 -12.73 19.11
N GLY A 6 2.81 -11.92 19.35
CA GLY A 6 2.66 -10.56 19.86
C GLY A 6 1.65 -9.77 19.02
N GLU A 7 0.62 -9.26 19.67
CA GLU A 7 -0.28 -8.28 19.08
C GLU A 7 0.56 -7.17 18.44
N PRO A 8 0.26 -6.74 17.20
CA PRO A 8 0.94 -5.59 16.62
C PRO A 8 0.76 -4.42 17.59
N GLU A 9 1.87 -3.82 18.03
CA GLU A 9 1.87 -2.68 18.96
C GLU A 9 0.76 -1.71 18.57
N ASN A 10 -0.21 -1.52 19.47
CA ASN A 10 -1.33 -0.60 19.28
C ASN A 10 -0.78 0.80 18.99
N SER A 11 -0.63 1.13 17.71
CA SER A 11 -0.19 2.46 17.28
C SER A 11 -1.20 3.45 17.80
N SER A 12 -0.75 4.40 18.61
CA SER A 12 -1.65 5.38 19.20
C SER A 12 -2.27 6.25 18.11
N LEU A 13 -3.50 6.72 18.31
CA LEU A 13 -4.18 7.60 17.34
C LEU A 13 -3.36 8.86 17.01
N SER A 14 -2.51 9.31 17.94
CA SER A 14 -1.58 10.43 17.70
C SER A 14 -0.44 10.06 16.76
N GLN A 15 0.09 8.82 16.82
CA GLN A 15 1.07 8.32 15.85
C GLN A 15 0.46 8.20 14.45
N LEU A 16 -0.76 7.66 14.34
CA LEU A 16 -1.46 7.57 13.06
C LEU A 16 -1.72 8.97 12.47
N ARG A 17 -2.15 9.94 13.29
CA ARG A 17 -2.31 11.33 12.85
C ARG A 17 -0.99 11.94 12.39
N ALA A 18 0.11 11.69 13.10
CA ALA A 18 1.43 12.21 12.71
C ALA A 18 1.89 11.68 11.34
N ASP A 19 1.44 10.49 10.94
CA ASP A 19 1.72 9.92 9.63
C ASP A 19 0.81 10.45 8.51
N VAL A 20 -0.17 11.31 8.81
CA VAL A 20 -1.05 11.97 7.82
C VAL A 20 -0.67 13.45 7.66
N PRO A 21 0.16 13.82 6.65
CA PRO A 21 0.72 15.17 6.54
C PRO A 21 -0.33 16.27 6.46
N LEU A 22 -1.47 16.00 5.80
CA LEU A 22 -2.53 16.99 5.63
C LEU A 22 -3.11 17.49 6.97
N THR A 23 -3.03 16.66 8.02
CA THR A 23 -3.61 16.98 9.32
C THR A 23 -2.71 17.82 10.23
N SER A 24 -1.46 18.09 9.83
CA SER A 24 -0.59 19.02 10.56
C SER A 24 -0.96 20.48 10.34
N GLU A 25 -1.55 20.80 9.19
CA GLU A 25 -1.87 22.17 8.78
C GLU A 25 -3.38 22.42 8.66
N TYR A 26 -4.17 21.37 8.39
CA TYR A 26 -5.60 21.51 8.09
C TYR A 26 -6.48 20.58 8.91
N ILE A 27 -7.72 21.03 9.14
CA ILE A 27 -8.81 20.16 9.57
C ILE A 27 -9.44 19.55 8.33
N TYR A 28 -9.13 18.28 8.06
CA TYR A 28 -9.62 17.59 6.87
C TYR A 28 -10.97 16.90 7.13
N LEU A 29 -12.04 17.40 6.50
CA LEU A 29 -13.42 16.91 6.68
C LEU A 29 -14.00 16.24 5.43
N ASN A 30 -13.17 15.87 4.45
CA ASN A 30 -13.60 15.24 3.18
C ASN A 30 -13.16 13.78 3.03
N SER A 31 -12.95 13.07 4.15
CA SER A 31 -12.46 11.69 4.17
C SER A 31 -13.36 10.68 3.47
N CYS A 32 -14.67 10.98 3.35
CA CYS A 32 -15.62 10.12 2.65
C CYS A 32 -15.42 10.11 1.13
N THR A 33 -14.79 11.14 0.56
CA THR A 33 -14.51 11.23 -0.88
C THR A 33 -13.08 10.76 -1.18
N PHE A 34 -12.11 11.26 -0.41
CA PHE A 34 -10.71 10.89 -0.55
C PHE A 34 -10.11 10.62 0.82
N GLY A 35 -9.69 9.38 1.08
CA GLY A 35 -8.92 9.07 2.27
C GLY A 35 -7.58 9.82 2.21
N PRO A 36 -7.15 10.50 3.29
CA PRO A 36 -5.85 11.13 3.28
C PRO A 36 -4.76 10.05 3.25
N VAL A 37 -3.73 10.25 2.42
CA VAL A 37 -2.68 9.25 2.22
C VAL A 37 -1.61 9.39 3.30
N LEU A 38 -1.29 8.28 3.95
CA LEU A 38 -0.22 8.17 4.94
C LEU A 38 1.16 8.38 4.29
N ARG A 39 2.10 9.00 5.00
CA ARG A 39 3.47 9.22 4.50
C ARG A 39 4.19 7.90 4.26
N SER A 40 3.96 6.91 5.10
CA SER A 40 4.43 5.54 4.89
C SER A 40 3.99 4.96 3.55
N VAL A 41 2.71 5.13 3.18
CA VAL A 41 2.16 4.69 1.89
C VAL A 41 2.77 5.46 0.72
N GLN A 42 2.92 6.78 0.84
CA GLN A 42 3.56 7.60 -0.19
C GLN A 42 5.00 7.16 -0.47
N ARG A 43 5.77 6.85 0.58
CA ARG A 43 7.14 6.34 0.45
C ARG A 43 7.16 4.98 -0.24
N CYS A 44 6.31 4.06 0.18
CA CYS A 44 6.21 2.74 -0.44
C CYS A 44 5.91 2.84 -1.94
N MET A 45 4.98 3.71 -2.35
CA MET A 45 4.67 3.94 -3.76
C MET A 45 5.86 4.57 -4.52
N ALA A 46 6.53 5.56 -3.92
CA ALA A 46 7.69 6.21 -4.53
C ALA A 46 8.86 5.24 -4.73
N ASP A 47 9.14 4.40 -3.73
CA ASP A 47 10.20 3.38 -3.80
C ASP A 47 9.86 2.32 -4.84
N ALA A 48 8.60 1.86 -4.88
CA ALA A 48 8.14 0.91 -5.88
C ALA A 48 8.33 1.43 -7.31
N LEU A 49 7.94 2.69 -7.56
CA LEU A 49 8.12 3.35 -8.86
C LEU A 49 9.60 3.57 -9.22
N ARG A 50 10.42 3.95 -8.24
CA ARG A 50 11.86 4.13 -8.45
C ARG A 50 12.52 2.82 -8.90
N GLU A 51 12.24 1.73 -8.18
CA GLU A 51 12.79 0.41 -8.49
C GLU A 51 12.33 -0.10 -9.86
N GLU A 52 11.05 0.08 -10.20
CA GLU A 52 10.52 -0.31 -11.51
C GLU A 52 11.16 0.49 -12.64
N ASN A 53 11.35 1.80 -12.45
CA ASN A 53 12.02 2.65 -13.44
C ASN A 53 13.50 2.27 -13.64
N GLU A 54 14.22 2.00 -12.54
CA GLU A 54 15.62 1.56 -12.59
C GLU A 54 15.75 0.25 -13.38
N GLU A 55 14.84 -0.70 -13.17
CA GLU A 55 14.82 -1.96 -13.92
C GLU A 55 14.50 -1.77 -15.40
N ILE A 56 13.45 -1.00 -15.72
CA ILE A 56 13.09 -0.71 -17.12
C ILE A 56 14.26 -0.08 -17.87
N ILE A 57 14.98 0.86 -17.24
CA ILE A 57 16.19 1.47 -17.80
C ILE A 57 17.29 0.41 -18.00
N ALA A 58 17.53 -0.45 -17.00
CA ALA A 58 18.55 -1.49 -17.05
C ALA A 58 18.31 -2.54 -18.15
N VAL A 59 17.05 -2.98 -18.34
CA VAL A 59 16.68 -3.96 -19.39
C VAL A 59 16.30 -3.31 -20.73
N ARG A 60 16.44 -1.98 -20.86
CA ARG A 60 16.00 -1.18 -22.02
C ARG A 60 14.55 -1.48 -22.44
N GLY A 61 13.66 -1.68 -21.47
CA GLY A 61 12.24 -1.96 -21.70
C GLY A 61 11.92 -3.28 -22.41
N LYS A 62 12.84 -4.26 -22.42
CA LYS A 62 12.66 -5.53 -23.14
C LYS A 62 11.85 -6.59 -22.38
N GLU A 63 11.68 -6.46 -21.06
CA GLU A 63 10.84 -7.36 -20.28
C GLU A 63 9.63 -6.63 -19.67
N PRO A 64 8.44 -7.25 -19.68
CA PRO A 64 7.28 -6.73 -18.97
C PRO A 64 7.60 -6.64 -17.47
N GLY A 65 7.04 -5.65 -16.76
CA GLY A 65 7.27 -5.43 -15.33
C GLY A 65 6.74 -6.58 -14.45
N VAL A 66 7.45 -7.71 -14.42
CA VAL A 66 7.07 -8.91 -13.64
C VAL A 66 6.84 -8.54 -12.17
N ARG A 67 7.71 -7.69 -11.61
CA ARG A 67 7.60 -7.21 -10.23
C ARG A 67 6.34 -6.38 -9.98
N PHE A 68 5.89 -5.60 -10.95
CA PHE A 68 4.64 -4.85 -10.84
C PHE A 68 3.45 -5.81 -10.68
N TYR A 69 3.36 -6.84 -11.53
CA TYR A 69 2.29 -7.83 -11.45
C TYR A 69 2.34 -8.65 -10.16
N GLU A 70 3.54 -9.03 -9.69
CA GLU A 70 3.72 -9.72 -8.40
C GLU A 70 3.24 -8.87 -7.22
N ARG A 71 3.60 -7.57 -7.20
CA ARG A 71 3.16 -6.63 -6.17
C ARG A 71 1.66 -6.43 -6.20
N ALA A 72 1.08 -6.28 -7.39
CA ALA A 72 -0.36 -6.11 -7.54
C ALA A 72 -1.13 -7.37 -7.11
N GLU A 73 -0.63 -8.56 -7.42
CA GLU A 73 -1.22 -9.81 -6.96
C GLU A 73 -1.12 -9.96 -5.42
N LYS A 74 0.01 -9.53 -4.83
CA LYS A 74 0.14 -9.48 -3.37
C LYS A 74 -0.87 -8.52 -2.75
N ALA A 75 -1.05 -7.33 -3.33
CA ALA A 75 -2.03 -6.35 -2.87
C ALA A 75 -3.47 -6.90 -2.94
N ARG A 76 -3.81 -7.58 -4.05
CA ARG A 76 -5.11 -8.23 -4.23
C ARG A 76 -5.39 -9.29 -3.17
N LYS A 77 -4.39 -10.10 -2.81
CA LYS A 77 -4.49 -11.08 -1.71
C LYS A 77 -4.68 -10.42 -0.35
N SER A 78 -3.94 -9.35 -0.06
CA SER A 78 -4.10 -8.60 1.19
C SER A 78 -5.48 -7.95 1.30
N VAL A 79 -6.08 -7.51 0.20
CA VAL A 79 -7.47 -7.00 0.20
C VAL A 79 -8.47 -8.13 0.46
N ALA A 80 -8.28 -9.32 -0.13
CA ALA A 80 -9.14 -10.46 0.15
C ALA A 80 -9.10 -10.87 1.63
N GLU A 81 -7.90 -10.90 2.22
CA GLU A 81 -7.68 -11.16 3.65
C GLU A 81 -8.37 -10.11 4.54
N LEU A 82 -8.17 -8.82 4.24
CA LEU A 82 -8.79 -7.72 4.97
C LEU A 82 -10.33 -7.78 4.95
N LEU A 83 -10.90 -8.18 3.82
CA LEU A 83 -12.34 -8.29 3.63
C LEU A 83 -12.92 -9.63 4.11
N GLY A 84 -12.08 -10.62 4.42
CA GLY A 84 -12.52 -11.97 4.81
C GLY A 84 -13.17 -12.76 3.67
N VAL A 85 -12.75 -12.54 2.42
CA VAL A 85 -13.31 -13.17 1.22
C VAL A 85 -12.26 -14.02 0.49
N SER A 86 -12.70 -14.85 -0.47
CA SER A 86 -11.74 -15.55 -1.33
C SER A 86 -11.04 -14.54 -2.24
N VAL A 87 -9.77 -14.84 -2.55
CA VAL A 87 -9.01 -14.10 -3.56
C VAL A 87 -9.74 -14.10 -4.91
N SER A 88 -10.47 -15.15 -5.27
CA SER A 88 -11.29 -15.19 -6.50
C SER A 88 -12.39 -14.14 -6.55
N ASP A 89 -12.82 -13.62 -5.40
CA ASP A 89 -13.94 -12.68 -5.29
C ASP A 89 -13.47 -11.22 -5.43
N VAL A 90 -12.15 -10.99 -5.46
CA VAL A 90 -11.55 -9.66 -5.63
C VAL A 90 -11.22 -9.43 -7.10
N ALA A 91 -12.07 -8.65 -7.77
CA ALA A 91 -11.79 -8.11 -9.10
C ALA A 91 -10.80 -6.94 -9.00
N TRP A 92 -9.70 -7.02 -9.75
CA TRP A 92 -8.65 -6.00 -9.79
C TRP A 92 -8.37 -5.61 -11.24
N VAL A 93 -8.29 -4.30 -11.51
CA VAL A 93 -8.03 -3.78 -12.86
C VAL A 93 -6.71 -3.04 -12.87
N TYR A 94 -5.86 -3.37 -13.83
CA TYR A 94 -4.66 -2.60 -14.14
C TYR A 94 -5.06 -1.47 -15.08
N ASN A 95 -5.08 -0.21 -14.59
CA ASN A 95 -5.19 0.90 -15.53
C ASN A 95 -3.80 1.17 -16.12
N THR A 96 -3.72 1.12 -17.45
CA THR A 96 -2.53 1.47 -18.23
C THR A 96 -2.42 2.98 -18.40
#